data_AF-A0A2Z3GWK1-F1
#
_entry.id   AF-A0A2Z3GWK1-F1
#
_cell.length_a   1.000
_cell.length_b   1.000
_cell.length_c   1.000
_cell.angle_alpha   90.00
_cell.angle_beta   90.00
_cell.angle_gamma   90.00
#
_symmetry.space_group_name_H-M   'P 1'
#
loop_
_entity.id
_entity.type
_entity.pdbx_description
1 polymer ?
#
loop_
_entity_poly.entity_id
_entity_poly.type
_entity_poly.pdbx_seq_one_letter_code
_entity_poly.pdbx_strand_id
1 'polypeptide(L)'
;MTHTLKLLAVVLVGCVTALPAGAAPARDGYPVVVGSVWKGKLTQTGEYKGQGGVPPEFECELRILRRDGEKFEAELIERAGERKLTYLVRGTVKPVDKSKSGQEYRVEFVSVGSKDVANTEALIKTPYTATLVGQKIKGTWKFPANDDGTTLEGAFEFELAKKE
;
A
#
# COMPACT_ATOMS: atom_id res chain seq x y z
N MET A 1 41.25 39.12 51.43
CA MET A 1 39.83 38.78 51.71
C MET A 1 39.08 38.67 50.40
N THR A 2 38.87 37.41 50.02
CA THR A 2 37.72 36.79 49.35
C THR A 2 36.77 37.60 48.46
N HIS A 3 36.65 37.11 47.22
CA HIS A 3 35.78 37.49 46.11
C HIS A 3 34.27 37.44 46.40
N THR A 4 33.46 38.22 45.66
CA THR A 4 32.12 37.77 45.25
C THR A 4 31.72 38.38 43.90
N LEU A 5 31.96 37.64 42.82
CA LEU A 5 31.44 37.89 41.48
C LEU A 5 30.04 37.25 41.40
N LYS A 6 28.98 38.04 41.20
CA LYS A 6 27.62 37.51 40.96
C LYS A 6 27.49 37.14 39.48
N LEU A 7 27.57 35.85 39.16
CA LEU A 7 27.14 35.32 37.86
C LEU A 7 25.60 35.26 37.81
N LEU A 8 24.99 36.00 36.89
CA LEU A 8 23.65 35.69 36.40
C LEU A 8 23.74 34.56 35.38
N ALA A 9 23.15 33.41 35.69
CA ALA A 9 22.94 32.33 34.74
C ALA A 9 21.71 32.65 33.89
N VAL A 10 21.90 32.91 32.60
CA VAL A 10 20.83 32.97 31.61
C VAL A 10 20.56 31.53 31.15
N VAL A 11 19.43 30.96 31.55
CA VAL A 11 18.95 29.68 31.04
C VAL A 11 18.33 29.93 29.67
N LEU A 12 19.11 29.66 28.60
CA LEU A 12 18.58 29.55 27.24
C LEU A 12 17.72 28.29 27.16
N VAL A 13 16.40 28.46 27.14
CA VAL A 13 15.45 27.41 26.75
C VAL A 13 15.58 27.21 25.24
N GLY A 14 16.44 26.28 24.83
CA GLY A 14 16.57 25.85 23.45
C GLY A 14 15.30 25.11 23.02
N CYS A 15 14.47 25.74 22.20
CA CYS A 15 13.45 25.07 21.40
C CYS A 15 14.12 24.02 20.52
N VAL A 16 14.03 22.75 20.90
CA VAL A 16 14.36 21.63 20.03
C VAL A 16 13.26 21.56 18.97
N THR A 17 13.47 22.24 17.85
CA THR A 17 12.66 22.03 16.64
C THR A 17 12.93 20.62 16.17
N ALA A 18 12.00 19.70 16.44
CA ALA A 18 11.98 18.38 15.86
C ALA A 18 11.87 18.54 14.34
N LEU A 19 12.98 18.32 13.64
CA LEU A 19 12.97 18.16 12.19
C LEU A 19 12.02 17.00 11.86
N PRO A 20 11.14 17.12 10.84
CA PRO A 20 10.38 15.99 10.37
C PRO A 20 11.37 14.91 9.93
N ALA A 21 11.26 13.72 10.55
CA ALA A 21 12.07 12.56 10.22
C ALA A 21 12.00 12.32 8.71
N GLY A 22 13.10 12.60 8.02
CA GLY A 22 13.25 12.28 6.61
C GLY A 22 13.02 10.78 6.46
N ALA A 23 11.99 10.41 5.70
CA ALA A 23 11.70 9.03 5.34
C ALA A 23 12.98 8.41 4.77
N ALA A 24 13.42 7.29 5.34
CA ALA A 24 14.61 6.63 4.85
C ALA A 24 14.37 6.21 3.39
N PRO A 25 15.29 6.52 2.45
CA PRO A 25 15.15 6.07 1.08
C PRO A 25 14.99 4.55 1.06
N ALA A 26 14.16 4.06 0.14
CA ALA A 26 14.06 2.63 -0.10
C ALA A 26 15.48 2.08 -0.31
N ARG A 27 15.82 0.96 0.35
CA ARG A 27 17.13 0.33 0.16
C ARG A 27 17.30 0.00 -1.33
N ASP A 28 18.48 0.27 -1.89
CA ASP A 28 18.80 -0.10 -3.26
C ASP A 28 18.47 -1.58 -3.53
N GLY A 29 17.80 -1.84 -4.65
CA GLY A 29 17.38 -3.18 -5.07
C GLY A 29 15.96 -3.61 -4.70
N TYR A 30 15.15 -2.79 -4.01
CA TYR A 30 13.73 -3.12 -3.84
C TYR A 30 12.94 -2.95 -5.15
N PRO A 31 12.08 -3.92 -5.53
CA PRO A 31 11.31 -3.86 -6.78
C PRO A 31 10.13 -2.88 -6.73
N VAL A 32 9.55 -2.63 -5.55
CA VAL A 32 8.43 -1.71 -5.35
C VAL A 32 8.96 -0.34 -4.91
N VAL A 33 9.08 0.56 -5.88
CA VAL A 33 9.63 1.93 -5.73
C VAL A 33 8.57 2.99 -5.94
N VAL A 34 8.74 4.17 -5.34
CA VAL A 34 7.85 5.32 -5.56
C VAL A 34 7.78 5.66 -7.05
N GLY A 35 6.60 6.00 -7.54
CA GLY A 35 6.37 6.31 -8.96
C GLY A 35 6.20 5.08 -9.86
N SER A 36 6.52 3.87 -9.37
CA SER A 36 6.27 2.65 -10.14
C SER A 36 4.76 2.39 -10.33
N VAL A 37 4.42 1.87 -11.51
CA VAL A 37 3.06 1.54 -11.91
C VAL A 37 3.01 0.08 -12.33
N TRP A 38 2.08 -0.65 -11.75
CA TRP A 38 1.85 -2.07 -12.00
C TRP A 38 0.44 -2.25 -12.54
N LYS A 39 0.29 -3.00 -13.64
CA LYS A 39 -0.99 -3.18 -14.31
C LYS A 39 -1.33 -4.65 -14.43
N GLY A 40 -2.61 -4.96 -14.39
CA GLY A 40 -3.06 -6.31 -14.67
C GLY A 40 -4.52 -6.50 -14.28
N LYS A 41 -4.87 -7.71 -13.89
CA LYS A 41 -6.27 -8.09 -13.64
C LYS A 41 -6.44 -8.59 -12.22
N LEU A 42 -7.62 -8.34 -11.69
CA LEU A 42 -8.13 -8.92 -10.46
C LEU A 42 -9.42 -9.66 -10.77
N THR A 43 -9.53 -10.90 -10.30
CA THR A 43 -10.75 -11.69 -10.40
C THR A 43 -11.54 -11.61 -9.11
N GLN A 44 -12.84 -11.93 -9.21
CA GLN A 44 -13.73 -12.00 -8.07
C GLN A 44 -14.74 -13.14 -8.20
N THR A 45 -14.96 -13.85 -7.10
CA THR A 45 -16.05 -14.81 -6.90
C THR A 45 -16.73 -14.56 -5.56
N GLY A 46 -17.83 -15.27 -5.28
CA GLY A 46 -18.59 -15.14 -4.04
C GLY A 46 -19.86 -14.31 -4.20
N GLU A 47 -20.48 -13.98 -3.08
CA GLU A 47 -21.73 -13.23 -3.05
C GLU A 47 -21.54 -11.82 -2.49
N TYR A 48 -22.09 -10.84 -3.19
CA TYR A 48 -22.16 -9.45 -2.74
C TYR A 48 -23.59 -9.11 -2.36
N LYS A 49 -23.75 -8.58 -1.15
CA LYS A 49 -25.07 -8.28 -0.55
C LYS A 49 -25.50 -6.82 -0.73
N GLY A 50 -24.65 -5.98 -1.33
CA GLY A 50 -24.99 -4.60 -1.69
C GLY A 50 -25.80 -4.49 -2.98
N GLN A 51 -25.94 -3.26 -3.50
CA GLN A 51 -26.73 -3.03 -4.71
C GLN A 51 -25.93 -3.28 -5.99
N GLY A 52 -26.49 -4.13 -6.86
CA GLY A 52 -25.94 -4.43 -8.19
C GLY A 52 -25.04 -5.68 -8.22
N GLY A 53 -24.98 -6.34 -9.38
CA GLY A 53 -24.10 -7.51 -9.55
C GLY A 53 -22.63 -7.09 -9.63
N VAL A 54 -21.70 -7.84 -9.07
CA VAL A 54 -20.27 -7.48 -9.12
C VAL A 54 -19.60 -8.13 -10.34
N PRO A 55 -18.75 -7.41 -11.09
CA PRO A 55 -18.03 -8.00 -12.22
C PRO A 55 -17.15 -9.15 -11.75
N PRO A 56 -16.97 -10.19 -12.57
CA PRO A 56 -16.05 -11.29 -12.26
C PRO A 56 -14.58 -10.88 -12.39
N GLU A 57 -14.29 -9.76 -13.06
CA GLU A 57 -12.94 -9.29 -13.34
C GLU A 57 -12.88 -7.76 -13.39
N PHE A 58 -11.76 -7.21 -12.91
CA PHE A 58 -11.40 -5.80 -12.99
C PHE A 58 -10.04 -5.63 -13.66
N GLU A 59 -9.94 -4.61 -14.51
CA GLU A 59 -8.66 -4.07 -14.95
C GLU A 59 -8.10 -3.18 -13.83
N CYS A 60 -6.85 -3.44 -13.46
CA CYS A 60 -6.22 -2.84 -12.29
C CYS A 60 -4.96 -2.05 -12.65
N GLU A 61 -4.75 -0.96 -11.93
CA GLU A 61 -3.50 -0.20 -11.95
C GLU A 61 -3.10 0.17 -10.51
N LEU A 62 -1.99 -0.41 -10.03
CA LEU A 62 -1.40 -0.13 -8.73
C LEU A 62 -0.26 0.88 -8.89
N ARG A 63 -0.40 2.06 -8.29
CA ARG A 63 0.58 3.16 -8.32
C ARG A 63 1.20 3.38 -6.95
N ILE A 64 2.51 3.24 -6.85
CA ILE A 64 3.22 3.44 -5.57
C ILE A 64 3.44 4.93 -5.33
N LEU A 65 2.82 5.47 -4.28
CA LEU A 65 2.86 6.88 -3.95
C LEU A 65 3.94 7.23 -2.93
N ARG A 66 4.15 6.35 -1.94
CA ARG A 66 5.12 6.55 -0.87
C ARG A 66 5.79 5.25 -0.47
N ARG A 67 7.01 5.36 0.01
CA ARG A 67 7.81 4.24 0.50
C ARG A 67 8.63 4.67 1.71
N ASP A 68 8.58 3.87 2.75
CA ASP A 68 9.42 4.02 3.96
C ASP A 68 9.87 2.63 4.43
N GLY A 69 11.15 2.30 4.22
CA GLY A 69 11.74 1.03 4.67
C GLY A 69 11.10 -0.20 4.04
N GLU A 70 10.19 -0.89 4.74
CA GLU A 70 9.38 -2.03 4.24
C GLU A 70 7.93 -1.65 3.93
N LYS A 71 7.46 -0.46 4.36
CA LYS A 71 6.09 0.01 4.20
C LYS A 71 5.89 0.83 2.92
N PHE A 72 4.70 0.76 2.33
CA PHE A 72 4.31 1.60 1.20
C PHE A 72 2.88 2.11 1.33
N GLU A 73 2.61 3.24 0.66
CA GLU A 73 1.26 3.72 0.36
C GLU A 73 1.09 3.74 -1.16
N ALA A 74 -0.08 3.34 -1.65
CA ALA A 74 -0.37 3.25 -3.07
C ALA A 74 -1.84 3.54 -3.38
N GLU A 75 -2.10 3.80 -4.66
CA GLU A 75 -3.44 3.77 -5.25
C GLU A 75 -3.63 2.47 -6.00
N LEU A 76 -4.72 1.76 -5.74
CA LEU A 76 -5.18 0.63 -6.55
C LEU A 76 -6.44 1.07 -7.30
N ILE A 77 -6.28 1.33 -8.59
CA ILE A 77 -7.36 1.76 -9.48
C ILE A 77 -7.98 0.51 -10.10
N GLU A 78 -9.29 0.33 -9.94
CA GLU A 78 -10.04 -0.79 -10.49
C GLU A 78 -11.11 -0.29 -11.47
N ARG A 79 -11.23 -0.98 -12.60
CA ARG A 79 -12.17 -0.64 -13.68
C ARG A 79 -12.85 -1.88 -14.23
N ALA A 80 -14.16 -1.79 -14.44
CA ALA A 80 -14.95 -2.84 -15.09
C ALA A 80 -16.20 -2.22 -15.74
N GLY A 81 -16.19 -2.09 -17.08
CA GLY A 81 -17.23 -1.36 -17.79
C GLY A 81 -17.34 0.09 -17.33
N GLU A 82 -18.53 0.52 -16.92
CA GLU A 82 -18.79 1.86 -16.38
C GLU A 82 -18.41 2.02 -14.90
N ARG A 83 -17.94 0.94 -14.26
CA ARG A 83 -17.51 0.97 -12.86
C ARG A 83 -16.07 1.43 -12.75
N LYS A 84 -15.84 2.35 -11.82
CA LYS A 84 -14.51 2.83 -11.49
C LYS A 84 -14.41 3.04 -9.99
N LEU A 85 -13.28 2.64 -9.42
CA LEU A 85 -12.95 2.88 -8.03
C LEU A 85 -11.45 3.01 -7.88
N THR A 86 -10.99 3.92 -7.03
CA THR A 86 -9.58 3.96 -6.62
C THR A 86 -9.50 3.72 -5.13
N TYR A 87 -8.93 2.59 -4.73
CA TYR A 87 -8.59 2.32 -3.35
C TYR A 87 -7.30 3.03 -2.97
N LEU A 88 -7.29 3.62 -1.77
CA LEU A 88 -6.06 3.98 -1.09
C LEU A 88 -5.62 2.75 -0.30
N VAL A 89 -4.42 2.25 -0.57
CA VAL A 89 -3.90 1.05 0.07
C VAL A 89 -2.62 1.33 0.85
N ARG A 90 -2.43 0.57 1.93
CA ARG A 90 -1.21 0.57 2.73
C ARG A 90 -0.70 -0.85 2.85
N GLY A 91 0.60 -1.02 2.69
CA GLY A 91 1.17 -2.36 2.70
C GLY A 91 2.62 -2.44 3.11
N THR A 92 3.15 -3.66 3.04
CA THR A 92 4.56 -3.97 3.27
C THR A 92 5.12 -4.85 2.16
N VAL A 93 6.43 -4.73 1.92
CA VAL A 93 7.20 -5.56 1.01
C VAL A 93 8.42 -6.10 1.76
N LYS A 94 8.50 -7.41 1.92
CA LYS A 94 9.56 -8.09 2.69
C LYS A 94 10.22 -9.18 1.83
N PRO A 95 11.55 -9.30 1.83
CA PRO A 95 12.21 -10.44 1.18
C PRO A 95 11.78 -11.74 1.87
N VAL A 96 11.43 -12.77 1.08
CA VAL A 96 11.06 -14.10 1.59
C VAL A 96 12.30 -14.86 2.08
N ASP A 97 13.39 -14.81 1.31
CA ASP A 97 14.68 -15.38 1.67
C ASP A 97 15.79 -14.42 1.22
N LYS A 98 16.64 -13.97 2.14
CA LYS A 98 17.74 -13.03 1.87
C LYS A 98 18.97 -13.73 1.26
N SER A 99 18.99 -15.07 1.22
CA SER A 99 20.18 -15.86 0.91
C SER A 99 20.20 -16.49 -0.49
N LYS A 100 19.14 -16.34 -1.29
CA LYS A 100 19.01 -16.98 -2.61
C LYS A 100 19.04 -15.97 -3.77
N SER A 101 19.64 -16.38 -4.89
CA SER A 101 19.53 -15.70 -6.18
C SER A 101 18.13 -15.91 -6.76
N GLY A 102 17.51 -14.83 -7.28
CA GLY A 102 16.09 -14.83 -7.69
C GLY A 102 15.18 -14.28 -6.58
N GLN A 103 15.44 -13.03 -6.18
CA GLN A 103 14.88 -12.41 -4.98
C GLN A 103 13.35 -12.35 -5.00
N GLU A 104 12.72 -13.19 -4.19
CA GLU A 104 11.28 -13.26 -3.96
C GLU A 104 10.89 -12.32 -2.82
N TYR A 105 9.81 -11.58 -2.99
CA TYR A 105 9.27 -10.70 -1.95
C TYR A 105 7.83 -11.05 -1.62
N ARG A 106 7.50 -11.10 -0.34
CA ARG A 106 6.13 -11.10 0.15
C ARG A 106 5.61 -9.68 0.14
N VAL A 107 4.45 -9.49 -0.47
CA VAL A 107 3.74 -8.21 -0.56
C VAL A 107 2.39 -8.38 0.13
N GLU A 108 2.11 -7.54 1.12
CA GLU A 108 0.83 -7.56 1.84
C GLU A 108 0.30 -6.15 1.90
N PHE A 109 -0.97 -5.94 1.59
CA PHE A 109 -1.59 -4.63 1.70
C PHE A 109 -3.07 -4.71 2.04
N VAL A 110 -3.62 -3.60 2.51
CA VAL A 110 -5.03 -3.47 2.88
C VAL A 110 -5.60 -2.17 2.31
N SER A 111 -6.84 -2.20 1.83
CA SER A 111 -7.57 -0.99 1.48
C SER A 111 -7.94 -0.20 2.73
N VAL A 112 -7.57 1.08 2.79
CA VAL A 112 -7.80 1.94 3.96
C VAL A 112 -8.73 3.12 3.66
N GLY A 113 -9.06 3.33 2.39
CA GLY A 113 -9.98 4.37 1.93
C GLY A 113 -10.24 4.25 0.44
N SER A 114 -11.03 5.17 -0.11
CA SER A 114 -11.37 5.21 -1.53
C SER A 114 -11.54 6.63 -2.06
N LYS A 115 -11.42 6.78 -3.38
CA LYS A 115 -11.76 7.97 -4.15
C LYS A 115 -12.18 7.60 -5.58
N ASP A 116 -12.65 8.59 -6.33
CA ASP A 116 -13.03 8.45 -7.74
C ASP A 116 -14.02 7.29 -7.99
N VAL A 117 -15.02 7.17 -7.10
CA VAL A 117 -16.02 6.09 -7.11
C VAL A 117 -17.13 6.42 -8.12
N ALA A 118 -17.39 5.51 -9.03
CA ALA A 118 -18.48 5.60 -10.00
C ALA A 118 -19.15 4.23 -10.20
N ASN A 119 -20.48 4.19 -10.07
CA ASN A 119 -21.33 3.02 -10.35
C ASN A 119 -20.96 1.74 -9.57
N THR A 120 -20.39 1.91 -8.38
CA THR A 120 -19.96 0.83 -7.49
C THR A 120 -19.89 1.34 -6.05
N GLU A 121 -19.76 0.42 -5.10
CA GLU A 121 -19.42 0.72 -3.70
C GLU A 121 -17.98 0.30 -3.40
N ALA A 122 -17.39 0.89 -2.37
CA ALA A 122 -16.02 0.60 -1.97
C ALA A 122 -15.96 -0.38 -0.80
N LEU A 123 -15.24 -1.48 -0.98
CA LEU A 123 -14.97 -2.47 0.05
C LEU A 123 -13.63 -2.16 0.74
N ILE A 124 -13.72 -1.42 1.84
CA ILE A 124 -12.57 -1.03 2.66
C ILE A 124 -12.18 -2.14 3.66
N LYS A 125 -10.94 -2.09 4.14
CA LYS A 125 -10.33 -3.10 5.01
C LYS A 125 -10.15 -4.47 4.35
N THR A 126 -10.13 -4.52 3.03
CA THR A 126 -9.88 -5.74 2.26
C THR A 126 -8.38 -6.07 2.27
N PRO A 127 -7.95 -7.21 2.83
CA PRO A 127 -6.57 -7.65 2.82
C PRO A 127 -6.20 -8.33 1.48
N TYR A 128 -4.99 -8.07 1.04
CA TYR A 128 -4.36 -8.64 -0.15
C TYR A 128 -3.01 -9.25 0.25
N THR A 129 -2.75 -10.47 -0.19
CA THR A 129 -1.47 -11.16 0.01
C THR A 129 -0.94 -11.60 -1.33
N ALA A 130 0.34 -11.33 -1.59
CA ALA A 130 0.98 -11.64 -2.86
C ALA A 130 2.45 -12.00 -2.70
N THR A 131 2.96 -12.62 -3.75
CA THR A 131 4.38 -12.82 -4.00
C THR A 131 4.79 -11.98 -5.20
N LEU A 132 5.96 -11.37 -5.10
CA LEU A 132 6.60 -10.61 -6.15
C LEU A 132 7.90 -11.32 -6.56
N VAL A 133 7.95 -11.70 -7.84
CA VAL A 133 9.13 -12.31 -8.47
C VAL A 133 9.45 -11.52 -9.73
N GLY A 134 10.66 -10.94 -9.79
CA GLY A 134 11.06 -10.09 -10.90
C GLY A 134 10.14 -8.88 -11.06
N GLN A 135 9.37 -8.87 -12.14
CA GLN A 135 8.44 -7.78 -12.51
C GLN A 135 6.97 -8.19 -12.39
N LYS A 136 6.67 -9.30 -11.68
CA LYS A 136 5.31 -9.82 -11.54
C LYS A 136 4.90 -9.96 -10.08
N ILE A 137 3.77 -9.35 -9.72
CA ILE A 137 3.09 -9.53 -8.44
C ILE A 137 1.91 -10.46 -8.68
N LYS A 138 1.83 -11.57 -7.94
CA LYS A 138 0.71 -12.50 -8.01
C LYS A 138 0.20 -12.80 -6.62
N GLY A 139 -1.11 -12.71 -6.43
CA GLY A 139 -1.69 -12.84 -5.10
C GLY A 139 -3.16 -13.15 -5.08
N THR A 140 -3.70 -13.12 -3.87
CA THR A 140 -5.12 -13.33 -3.57
C THR A 140 -5.60 -12.28 -2.58
N TRP A 141 -6.91 -12.12 -2.55
CA TRP A 141 -7.61 -11.25 -1.62
C TRP A 141 -8.90 -11.93 -1.17
N LYS A 142 -9.36 -11.59 0.03
CA LYS A 142 -10.60 -12.12 0.60
C LYS A 142 -11.23 -11.05 1.47
N PHE A 143 -12.47 -10.69 1.18
CA PHE A 143 -13.20 -9.73 2.00
C PHE A 143 -13.39 -10.32 3.41
N PRO A 144 -13.12 -9.55 4.48
CA PRO A 144 -13.27 -10.05 5.84
C PRO A 144 -14.71 -10.47 6.15
N ALA A 145 -14.86 -11.36 7.14
CA ALA A 145 -16.17 -11.66 7.71
C ALA A 145 -16.83 -10.36 8.20
N ASN A 146 -18.12 -10.23 7.89
CA ASN A 146 -18.92 -9.03 8.11
C ASN A 146 -20.37 -9.43 8.42
N ASP A 147 -21.15 -8.47 8.90
CA ASP A 147 -22.53 -8.70 9.35
C ASP A 147 -23.54 -8.79 8.19
N ASP A 148 -23.21 -8.24 7.01
CA ASP A 148 -24.11 -8.24 5.85
C ASP A 148 -24.10 -9.56 5.07
N GLY A 149 -23.09 -10.41 5.28
CA GLY A 149 -22.94 -11.71 4.65
C GLY A 149 -22.22 -11.69 3.30
N THR A 150 -21.53 -10.61 2.95
CA THR A 150 -20.69 -10.52 1.76
C THR A 150 -19.48 -11.47 1.87
N THR A 151 -19.22 -12.26 0.84
CA THR A 151 -18.22 -13.36 0.85
C THR A 151 -17.19 -13.28 -0.27
N LEU A 152 -16.96 -12.08 -0.79
CA LEU A 152 -16.14 -11.89 -1.98
C LEU A 152 -14.67 -12.25 -1.77
N GLU A 153 -14.08 -12.91 -2.74
CA GLU A 153 -12.65 -13.24 -2.78
C GLU A 153 -12.16 -13.38 -4.22
N GLY A 154 -10.85 -13.43 -4.40
CA GLY A 154 -10.29 -13.67 -5.73
C GLY A 154 -8.78 -13.64 -5.80
N ALA A 155 -8.28 -13.63 -7.03
CA ALA A 155 -6.86 -13.61 -7.35
C ALA A 155 -6.51 -12.34 -8.13
N PHE A 156 -5.25 -11.97 -8.13
CA PHE A 156 -4.75 -10.89 -8.99
C PHE A 156 -3.35 -11.19 -9.49
N GLU A 157 -3.05 -10.64 -10.66
CA GLU A 157 -1.73 -10.66 -11.25
C GLU A 157 -1.43 -9.30 -11.87
N PHE A 158 -0.34 -8.67 -11.44
CA PHE A 158 0.12 -7.38 -11.93
C PHE A 158 1.54 -7.50 -12.47
N GLU A 159 1.81 -6.80 -13.57
CA GLU A 159 3.11 -6.69 -14.19
C GLU A 159 3.58 -5.24 -14.16
N LEU A 160 4.88 -5.04 -13.95
CA LEU A 160 5.50 -3.71 -13.94
C LEU A 160 5.33 -3.05 -15.31
N ALA A 161 4.53 -1.99 -15.38
CA ALA A 161 4.27 -1.25 -16.61
C ALA A 161 5.17 -0.01 -16.74
N LYS A 162 5.55 0.59 -15.61
CA LYS A 162 6.45 1.75 -15.58
C LYS A 162 7.32 1.70 -14.31
N LYS A 163 8.61 1.96 -14.47
CA LYS A 163 9.57 2.22 -13.40
C LYS A 163 10.14 3.61 -13.59
N GLU A 164 10.15 4.41 -12.53
CA GLU A 164 10.86 5.71 -12.50
C GLU A 164 12.30 5.53 -12.02
#